data_AF-A0A7W2FY53-F1
#
_entry.id   AF-A0A7W2FY53-F1
#
_cell.length_a   1.000
_cell.length_b   1.000
_cell.length_c   1.000
_cell.angle_alpha   90.00
_cell.angle_beta   90.00
_cell.angle_gamma   90.00
#
_symmetry.space_group_name_H-M   'P 1'
#
loop_
_entity.id
_entity.type
_entity.pdbx_description
1 polymer ?
#
loop_
_entity_poly.entity_id
_entity_poly.type
_entity_poly.pdbx_seq_one_letter_code
_entity_poly.pdbx_strand_id
1 'polypeptide(L)'
;MRTVFYSICALILTLSCSKKKDHESTIETKIKADTVLKTESETESDCVFDDDYKKITKEWLNEIGFKKYVWDEQNKQAILKYNNDTLIVRKGGCNHFVNSVQIRTNILPNKILDSILIKKITEIACKFKFENYCQKLTEGKYKEIIESNSSLFLEFEDEDPDDNLISEGIQISTDNKKTIIEISEYYN
;
A
#
# COMPACT_ATOMS: atom_id res chain seq x y z
N MET A 1 -52.03 -8.78 31.90
CA MET A 1 -52.25 -7.41 32.43
C MET A 1 -51.28 -6.46 31.76
N ARG A 2 -51.82 -5.41 31.11
CA ARG A 2 -51.23 -4.09 30.76
C ARG A 2 -49.82 -4.07 30.15
N THR A 3 -49.66 -3.93 28.82
CA THR A 3 -49.48 -2.66 28.06
C THR A 3 -48.49 -1.67 28.69
N VAL A 4 -47.46 -1.26 27.94
CA VAL A 4 -47.19 0.14 27.53
C VAL A 4 -46.09 0.15 26.45
N PHE A 5 -46.44 0.69 25.27
CA PHE A 5 -45.52 1.19 24.24
C PHE A 5 -44.97 2.56 24.66
N TYR A 6 -43.70 2.84 24.42
CA TYR A 6 -43.25 4.21 24.18
C TYR A 6 -42.25 4.25 23.02
N SER A 7 -42.76 4.73 21.89
CA SER A 7 -42.03 5.28 20.78
C SER A 7 -41.55 6.68 21.18
N ILE A 8 -40.27 6.98 21.03
CA ILE A 8 -39.75 8.35 21.10
C ILE A 8 -38.95 8.62 19.82
N CYS A 9 -39.60 9.36 18.92
CA CYS A 9 -38.97 10.13 17.86
C CYS A 9 -38.34 11.40 18.45
N ALA A 10 -37.09 11.69 18.12
CA ALA A 10 -36.48 13.02 18.10
C ALA A 10 -35.04 12.86 17.59
N LEU A 11 -34.44 13.70 16.75
CA LEU A 11 -34.88 14.87 16.00
C LEU A 11 -33.78 15.04 14.92
N ILE A 12 -34.15 15.18 13.65
CA ILE A 12 -33.20 15.44 12.56
C ILE A 12 -32.88 16.94 12.59
N LEU A 13 -31.62 17.31 12.87
CA LEU A 13 -31.13 18.67 12.67
C LEU A 13 -30.49 18.77 11.28
N THR A 14 -31.27 19.22 10.31
CA THR A 14 -30.76 19.71 9.03
C THR A 14 -30.21 21.12 9.21
N LEU A 15 -28.90 21.31 9.08
CA LEU A 15 -28.30 22.62 8.88
C LEU A 15 -28.38 22.98 7.40
N SER A 16 -29.27 23.92 7.06
CA SER A 16 -29.39 24.51 5.73
C SER A 16 -28.93 25.97 5.76
N CYS A 17 -28.05 26.28 4.80
CA CYS A 17 -27.75 27.54 4.13
C CYS A 17 -27.51 28.84 4.92
N SER A 18 -26.38 29.48 4.61
CA SER A 18 -26.40 30.90 4.25
C SER A 18 -25.44 31.18 3.10
N LYS A 19 -26.00 31.34 1.89
CA LYS A 19 -25.34 31.97 0.74
C LYS A 19 -25.53 33.48 0.88
N LYS A 20 -24.44 34.24 0.86
CA LYS A 20 -24.48 35.70 0.67
C LYS A 20 -24.19 35.99 -0.82
N LYS A 21 -25.09 36.74 -1.45
CA LYS A 21 -24.96 37.30 -2.80
C LYS A 21 -24.51 38.77 -2.72
N ASP A 22 -24.19 39.27 -3.91
CA ASP A 22 -23.93 40.65 -4.36
C ASP A 22 -22.43 41.00 -4.40
N HIS A 23 -21.84 41.50 -5.50
CA HIS A 23 -22.43 42.27 -6.60
C HIS A 23 -21.63 42.11 -7.90
N GLU A 24 -22.36 42.24 -9.00
CA GLU A 24 -21.99 42.25 -10.41
C GLU A 24 -21.15 43.50 -10.78
N SER A 25 -20.12 43.34 -11.62
CA SER A 25 -19.74 44.35 -12.60
C SER A 25 -19.30 43.68 -13.91
N THR A 26 -19.98 44.09 -14.98
CA THR A 26 -19.83 43.62 -16.35
C THR A 26 -18.79 44.49 -17.06
N ILE A 27 -17.77 43.88 -17.65
CA ILE A 27 -17.02 44.48 -18.77
C ILE A 27 -16.83 43.39 -19.83
N GLU A 28 -17.57 43.53 -20.93
CA GLU A 28 -17.34 42.80 -22.17
C GLU A 28 -16.09 43.34 -22.87
N THR A 29 -15.14 42.46 -23.20
CA THR A 29 -14.24 42.68 -24.32
C THR A 29 -13.94 41.37 -25.03
N LYS A 30 -14.54 41.19 -26.22
CA LYS A 30 -14.15 40.17 -27.21
C LYS A 30 -12.71 40.39 -27.64
N ILE A 31 -11.82 39.44 -27.40
CA ILE A 31 -10.58 39.26 -28.20
C ILE A 31 -10.40 37.77 -28.49
N LYS A 32 -10.03 37.52 -29.75
CA LYS A 32 -9.95 36.24 -30.45
C LYS A 32 -9.15 35.18 -29.72
N ALA A 33 -9.63 33.94 -29.85
CA ALA A 33 -8.89 32.73 -29.57
C ALA A 33 -7.67 32.67 -30.51
N ASP A 34 -6.48 32.77 -29.94
CA ASP A 34 -5.26 32.28 -30.55
C ASP A 34 -4.35 31.74 -29.45
N THR A 35 -3.95 30.48 -29.65
CA THR A 35 -2.88 29.77 -28.94
C THR A 35 -3.04 29.57 -27.43
N VAL A 36 -3.60 28.42 -27.04
CA VAL A 36 -3.31 27.83 -25.72
C VAL A 36 -1.83 27.41 -25.75
N LEU A 37 -0.96 28.29 -25.26
CA LEU A 37 0.39 27.90 -24.88
C LEU A 37 0.21 26.89 -23.75
N LYS A 38 0.46 25.62 -24.07
CA LYS A 38 0.57 24.55 -23.08
C LYS A 38 1.84 24.84 -22.29
N THR A 39 1.73 25.66 -21.26
CA THR A 39 2.75 25.71 -20.22
C THR A 39 2.54 24.45 -19.38
N GLU A 40 3.03 23.33 -19.90
CA GLU A 40 3.48 22.24 -19.04
C GLU A 40 4.60 22.85 -18.20
N SER A 41 4.21 23.39 -17.05
CA SER A 41 5.12 23.58 -15.93
C SER A 41 5.53 22.19 -15.49
N GLU A 42 6.46 21.58 -16.23
CA GLU A 42 7.29 20.50 -15.72
C GLU A 42 8.09 21.13 -14.57
N THR A 43 7.52 21.08 -13.38
CA THR A 43 8.34 21.06 -12.18
C THR A 43 9.15 19.79 -12.30
N GLU A 44 10.39 19.89 -12.81
CA GLU A 44 11.36 18.81 -12.72
C GLU A 44 11.34 18.33 -11.26
N SER A 45 10.84 17.11 -11.03
CA SER A 45 10.85 16.54 -9.69
C SER A 45 12.32 16.27 -9.36
N ASP A 46 12.74 16.68 -8.16
CA ASP A 46 14.10 16.47 -7.65
C ASP A 46 14.31 14.99 -7.24
N CYS A 47 13.83 14.06 -8.07
CA CYS A 47 13.87 12.64 -7.81
C CYS A 47 15.13 12.02 -8.39
N VAL A 48 15.81 11.23 -7.55
CA VAL A 48 16.99 10.44 -7.93
C VAL A 48 16.57 9.23 -8.77
N PHE A 49 15.39 8.68 -8.49
CA PHE A 49 14.77 7.56 -9.19
C PHE A 49 13.54 7.99 -10.01
N ASP A 50 13.11 7.14 -10.95
CA ASP A 50 11.85 7.33 -11.70
C ASP A 50 10.65 7.26 -10.74
N ASP A 51 9.91 8.37 -10.65
CA ASP A 51 8.76 8.55 -9.75
C ASP A 51 7.42 8.16 -10.40
N ASP A 52 7.43 7.54 -11.59
CA ASP A 52 6.24 6.90 -12.18
C ASP A 52 5.99 5.52 -11.54
N TYR A 53 5.62 5.55 -10.26
CA TYR A 53 5.24 4.38 -9.46
C TYR A 53 4.24 3.47 -10.20
N LYS A 54 3.33 4.07 -10.96
CA LYS A 54 2.25 3.33 -11.64
C LYS A 54 2.79 2.50 -12.78
N LYS A 55 3.63 3.11 -13.64
CA LYS A 55 4.25 2.41 -14.76
C LYS A 55 5.19 1.32 -14.26
N ILE A 56 6.07 1.65 -13.31
CA ILE A 56 7.04 0.72 -12.74
C ILE A 56 6.33 -0.47 -12.08
N THR A 57 5.34 -0.21 -11.21
CA THR A 57 4.57 -1.28 -10.55
C THR A 57 3.81 -2.13 -11.57
N LYS A 58 3.23 -1.51 -12.62
CA LYS A 58 2.52 -2.23 -13.67
C LYS A 58 3.45 -3.16 -14.45
N GLU A 59 4.62 -2.69 -14.84
CA GLU A 59 5.62 -3.47 -15.58
C GLU A 59 6.06 -4.67 -14.75
N TRP A 60 6.43 -4.45 -13.49
CA TRP A 60 6.78 -5.53 -12.56
C TRP A 60 5.66 -6.55 -12.37
N LEU A 61 4.42 -6.11 -12.17
CA LEU A 61 3.28 -7.02 -12.05
C LEU A 61 3.06 -7.86 -13.31
N ASN A 62 3.23 -7.26 -14.49
CA ASN A 62 3.11 -7.99 -15.77
C ASN A 62 4.20 -9.06 -15.90
N GLU A 63 5.44 -8.76 -15.52
CA GLU A 63 6.55 -9.72 -15.55
C GLU A 63 6.28 -10.96 -14.70
N ILE A 64 5.69 -10.77 -13.51
CA ILE A 64 5.37 -11.89 -12.60
C ILE A 64 3.98 -12.50 -12.88
N GLY A 65 3.28 -12.02 -13.91
CA GLY A 65 2.04 -12.62 -14.44
C GLY A 65 0.73 -12.07 -13.86
N PHE A 66 0.75 -10.98 -13.10
CA PHE A 66 -0.45 -10.32 -12.60
C PHE A 66 -0.97 -9.26 -13.58
N LYS A 67 -2.09 -9.58 -14.24
CA LYS A 67 -2.73 -8.69 -15.24
C LYS A 67 -3.96 -7.92 -14.72
N LYS A 68 -4.46 -8.27 -13.53
CA LYS A 68 -5.70 -7.71 -12.96
C LYS A 68 -5.42 -7.18 -11.56
N TYR A 69 -5.60 -5.87 -11.40
CA TYR A 69 -5.45 -5.16 -10.14
C TYR A 69 -6.20 -3.84 -10.21
N VAL A 70 -6.46 -3.22 -9.06
CA VAL A 70 -6.96 -1.85 -8.94
C VAL A 70 -5.79 -0.97 -8.54
N TRP A 71 -5.58 0.13 -9.26
CA TRP A 71 -4.57 1.12 -8.88
C TRP A 71 -5.17 2.12 -7.89
N ASP A 72 -4.51 2.29 -6.75
CA ASP A 72 -4.82 3.29 -5.74
C ASP A 72 -3.88 4.48 -5.92
N GLU A 73 -4.39 5.54 -6.54
CA GLU A 73 -3.62 6.74 -6.87
C GLU A 73 -3.19 7.53 -5.64
N GLN A 74 -3.96 7.44 -4.55
CA GLN A 74 -3.68 8.17 -3.31
C GLN A 74 -2.44 7.61 -2.61
N ASN A 75 -2.33 6.28 -2.55
CA ASN A 75 -1.23 5.59 -1.88
C ASN A 75 -0.16 5.08 -2.86
N LYS A 76 -0.32 5.33 -4.16
CA LYS A 76 0.60 4.91 -5.25
C LYS A 76 0.90 3.41 -5.20
N GLN A 77 -0.15 2.60 -5.11
CA GLN A 77 -0.05 1.15 -4.93
C GLN A 77 -1.10 0.40 -5.75
N ALA A 78 -0.80 -0.85 -6.10
CA ALA A 78 -1.74 -1.76 -6.74
C ALA A 78 -2.36 -2.71 -5.71
N ILE A 79 -3.67 -2.91 -5.80
CA ILE A 79 -4.46 -3.81 -4.95
C ILE A 79 -4.96 -4.97 -5.80
N LEU A 80 -4.63 -6.20 -5.42
CA LEU A 80 -5.01 -7.41 -6.16
C LEU A 80 -5.45 -8.54 -5.23
N LYS A 81 -6.11 -9.54 -5.82
CA LYS A 81 -6.49 -10.78 -5.14
C LYS A 81 -5.57 -11.91 -5.55
N TYR A 82 -5.12 -12.69 -4.58
CA TYR A 82 -4.29 -13.86 -4.80
C TYR A 82 -4.57 -14.91 -3.72
N ASN A 83 -4.96 -16.12 -4.11
CA ASN A 83 -5.23 -17.24 -3.19
C ASN A 83 -6.08 -16.88 -1.95
N ASN A 84 -7.22 -16.19 -2.17
CA ASN A 84 -8.13 -15.66 -1.14
C ASN A 84 -7.60 -14.51 -0.27
N ASP A 85 -6.35 -14.11 -0.46
CA ASP A 85 -5.76 -12.95 0.21
C ASP A 85 -5.94 -11.68 -0.63
N THR A 86 -5.72 -10.54 0.03
CA THR A 86 -5.55 -9.26 -0.66
C THR A 86 -4.08 -8.90 -0.61
N LEU A 87 -3.47 -8.65 -1.76
CA LEU A 87 -2.13 -8.11 -1.84
C LEU A 87 -2.21 -6.63 -2.16
N ILE A 88 -1.40 -5.84 -1.47
CA ILE A 88 -1.19 -4.43 -1.75
C ILE A 88 0.29 -4.27 -2.06
N VAL A 89 0.61 -3.84 -3.27
CA VAL A 89 1.97 -3.92 -3.81
C VAL A 89 2.37 -2.59 -4.41
N ARG A 90 3.64 -2.21 -4.25
CA ARG A 90 4.21 -1.03 -4.90
C ARG A 90 5.66 -1.30 -5.27
N LYS A 91 6.07 -0.69 -6.37
CA LYS A 91 7.45 -0.66 -6.83
C LYS A 91 7.76 0.73 -7.37
N GLY A 92 8.89 1.30 -6.97
CA GLY A 92 9.32 2.64 -7.35
C GLY A 92 9.68 3.50 -6.14
N GLY A 93 10.08 4.74 -6.40
CA GLY A 93 10.68 5.61 -5.41
C GLY A 93 11.15 6.92 -5.98
N CYS A 94 11.30 7.94 -5.13
CA CYS A 94 11.96 9.20 -5.52
C CYS A 94 13.39 9.25 -4.96
N ASN A 95 13.54 9.12 -3.65
CA ASN A 95 14.84 9.09 -2.96
C ASN A 95 15.31 7.68 -2.60
N HIS A 96 14.36 6.76 -2.39
CA HIS A 96 14.62 5.35 -2.11
C HIS A 96 13.74 4.53 -3.05
N PHE A 97 14.34 3.64 -3.82
CA PHE A 97 13.59 2.78 -4.73
C PHE A 97 13.07 1.56 -3.99
N VAL A 98 11.76 1.57 -3.66
CA VAL A 98 11.15 0.55 -2.81
C VAL A 98 10.52 -0.56 -3.65
N ASN A 99 10.70 -1.81 -3.22
CA ASN A 99 9.86 -2.94 -3.58
C ASN A 99 9.08 -3.35 -2.33
N SER A 100 7.75 -3.38 -2.36
CA SER A 100 7.01 -3.89 -1.21
C SER A 100 5.72 -4.62 -1.54
N VAL A 101 5.41 -5.60 -0.71
CA VAL A 101 4.18 -6.41 -0.75
C VAL A 101 3.60 -6.50 0.65
N GLN A 102 2.39 -5.99 0.83
CA GLN A 102 1.56 -6.25 2.01
C GLN A 102 0.54 -7.34 1.69
N ILE A 103 0.49 -8.39 2.51
CA ILE A 103 -0.49 -9.48 2.43
C ILE A 103 -1.52 -9.26 3.54
N ARG A 104 -2.80 -9.19 3.18
CA ARG A 104 -3.91 -9.27 4.13
C ARG A 104 -4.60 -10.61 4.03
N THR A 105 -4.42 -11.44 5.05
CA THR A 105 -4.94 -12.82 5.10
C THR A 105 -5.83 -13.06 6.33
N ASN A 106 -6.72 -14.04 6.22
CA ASN A 106 -7.58 -14.47 7.34
C ASN A 106 -6.89 -15.55 8.21
N ILE A 107 -5.67 -15.97 7.87
CA ILE A 107 -4.89 -16.88 8.70
C ILE A 107 -4.39 -16.10 9.90
N LEU A 108 -4.96 -16.35 11.08
CA LEU A 108 -4.51 -15.72 12.31
C LEU A 108 -3.17 -16.33 12.75
N PRO A 109 -2.24 -15.53 13.30
CA PRO A 109 -1.06 -16.08 13.90
C PRO A 109 -1.50 -16.80 15.18
N ASN A 110 -1.33 -18.10 15.23
CA ASN A 110 -1.21 -18.84 16.47
C ASN A 110 -0.07 -18.16 17.25
N LYS A 111 -0.02 -18.23 18.59
CA LYS A 111 1.08 -17.64 19.39
C LYS A 111 2.50 -18.09 18.98
N ILE A 112 2.58 -19.10 18.11
CA ILE A 112 3.77 -19.60 17.44
C ILE A 112 3.52 -19.38 15.95
N LEU A 113 4.51 -18.82 15.26
CA LEU A 113 4.49 -18.67 13.82
C LEU A 113 4.30 -20.06 13.17
N ASP A 114 3.08 -20.32 12.68
CA ASP A 114 2.77 -21.63 12.13
C ASP A 114 3.47 -21.78 10.77
N SER A 115 3.92 -23.00 10.48
CA SER A 115 4.42 -23.48 9.19
C SER A 115 3.60 -23.00 7.99
N ILE A 116 2.28 -22.85 8.16
CA ILE A 116 1.37 -22.34 7.13
C ILE A 116 1.66 -20.88 6.79
N LEU A 117 1.91 -20.04 7.80
CA LEU A 117 2.18 -18.62 7.59
C LEU A 117 3.55 -18.42 6.97
N ILE A 118 4.58 -19.11 7.48
CA ILE A 118 5.92 -19.09 6.86
C ILE A 118 5.85 -19.51 5.40
N LYS A 119 5.21 -20.65 5.09
CA LYS A 119 5.06 -21.12 3.71
C LYS A 119 4.43 -20.06 2.81
N LYS A 120 3.39 -19.37 3.29
CA LYS A 120 2.74 -18.28 2.55
C LYS A 120 3.70 -17.11 2.31
N ILE A 121 4.45 -16.70 3.33
CA ILE A 121 5.44 -15.63 3.22
C ILE A 121 6.51 -16.02 2.18
N THR A 122 7.06 -17.23 2.27
CA THR A 122 8.03 -17.76 1.31
C THR A 122 7.49 -17.77 -0.11
N GLU A 123 6.28 -18.30 -0.32
CA GLU A 123 5.64 -18.33 -1.64
C GLU A 123 5.50 -16.93 -2.26
N ILE A 124 5.11 -15.93 -1.46
CA ILE A 124 4.99 -14.54 -1.92
C ILE A 124 6.35 -13.91 -2.17
N ALA A 125 7.31 -14.05 -1.25
CA ALA A 125 8.66 -13.53 -1.41
C ALA A 125 9.30 -14.02 -2.72
N CYS A 126 9.24 -15.34 -2.97
CA CYS A 126 9.76 -15.94 -4.19
C CYS A 126 8.98 -15.50 -5.44
N LYS A 127 7.64 -15.42 -5.37
CA LYS A 127 6.82 -15.01 -6.52
C LYS A 127 7.09 -13.57 -6.97
N PHE A 128 7.34 -12.68 -6.01
CA PHE A 128 7.60 -11.26 -6.24
C PHE A 128 9.10 -10.94 -6.42
N LYS A 129 9.96 -11.97 -6.44
CA LYS A 129 11.41 -11.88 -6.65
C LYS A 129 12.15 -11.09 -5.56
N PHE A 130 11.71 -11.21 -4.31
CA PHE A 130 12.53 -10.82 -3.17
C PHE A 130 13.57 -11.92 -2.92
N GLU A 131 14.64 -11.96 -3.72
CA GLU A 131 15.56 -13.11 -3.80
C GLU A 131 16.19 -13.44 -2.43
N ASN A 132 16.67 -12.43 -1.72
CA ASN A 132 17.28 -12.60 -0.38
C ASN A 132 16.28 -13.21 0.62
N TYR A 133 15.06 -12.66 0.71
CA TYR A 133 14.02 -13.23 1.57
C TYR A 133 13.59 -14.62 1.13
N CYS A 134 13.39 -14.85 -0.18
CA CYS A 134 12.99 -16.14 -0.72
C CYS A 134 13.99 -17.24 -0.33
N GLN A 135 15.29 -16.97 -0.52
CA GLN A 135 16.35 -17.88 -0.15
C GLN A 135 16.37 -18.12 1.36
N LYS A 136 16.47 -17.07 2.17
CA LYS A 136 16.61 -17.20 3.63
C LYS A 136 15.40 -17.84 4.30
N LEU A 137 14.19 -17.53 3.84
CA LEU A 137 12.97 -18.20 4.30
C LEU A 137 12.96 -19.69 3.94
N THR A 138 13.45 -20.05 2.75
CA THR A 138 13.54 -21.46 2.32
C THR A 138 14.57 -22.24 3.13
N GLU A 139 15.69 -21.60 3.48
CA GLU A 139 16.76 -22.19 4.28
C GLU A 139 16.47 -22.16 5.80
N GLY A 140 15.39 -21.48 6.23
CA GLY A 140 15.09 -21.29 7.66
C GLY A 140 16.07 -20.35 8.37
N LYS A 141 16.76 -19.47 7.62
CA LYS A 141 17.75 -18.51 8.12
C LYS A 141 17.11 -17.17 8.44
N TYR A 142 16.34 -17.15 9.52
CA TYR A 142 15.76 -15.91 10.06
C TYR A 142 15.63 -16.04 11.57
N LYS A 143 15.58 -14.89 12.24
CA LYS A 143 15.34 -14.79 13.67
C LYS A 143 13.97 -14.20 13.92
N GLU A 144 13.18 -14.89 14.73
CA GLU A 144 11.87 -14.41 15.17
C GLU A 144 12.02 -13.46 16.36
N ILE A 145 11.47 -12.25 16.23
CA ILE A 145 11.43 -11.23 17.28
C ILE A 145 9.98 -10.94 17.62
N ILE A 146 9.57 -11.29 18.85
CA ILE A 146 8.24 -10.96 19.36
C ILE A 146 8.27 -9.54 19.89
N GLU A 147 7.62 -8.62 19.18
CA GLU A 147 7.52 -7.22 19.58
C GLU A 147 6.34 -6.99 20.54
N SER A 148 5.24 -7.72 20.32
CA SER A 148 4.05 -7.68 21.19
C SER A 148 3.18 -8.92 21.03
N ASN A 149 2.07 -8.99 21.77
CA ASN A 149 1.11 -10.10 21.66
C ASN A 149 0.44 -10.22 20.26
N SER A 150 0.53 -9.18 19.43
CA SER A 150 -0.12 -9.13 18.11
C SER A 150 0.86 -8.73 17.00
N SER A 151 2.17 -8.74 17.28
CA SER A 151 3.21 -8.32 16.34
C SER A 151 4.45 -9.19 16.49
N LEU A 152 4.91 -9.75 15.37
CA LEU A 152 6.13 -10.53 15.22
C LEU A 152 6.93 -9.94 14.06
N PHE A 153 8.24 -9.91 14.20
CA PHE A 153 9.16 -9.48 13.17
C PHE A 153 10.14 -10.62 12.82
N LEU A 154 10.37 -10.84 11.53
CA LEU A 154 11.41 -11.74 11.05
C LEU A 154 12.63 -10.91 10.65
N GLU A 155 13.68 -11.05 11.44
CA GLU A 155 14.99 -10.45 11.22
C GLU A 155 15.85 -11.38 10.36
N PHE A 156 16.54 -10.80 9.38
CA PHE A 156 17.44 -11.50 8.48
C PHE A 156 18.82 -10.88 8.61
N GLU A 157 19.85 -11.70 8.75
CA GLU A 157 21.23 -11.21 8.72
C GLU A 157 21.55 -10.65 7.33
N ASP A 158 22.25 -9.54 7.26
CA ASP A 158 22.74 -8.99 6.00
C ASP A 158 24.10 -9.62 5.66
N GLU A 159 24.20 -10.23 4.48
CA GLU A 159 25.42 -10.95 4.05
C GLU A 159 26.32 -10.06 3.17
N ASP A 160 25.79 -8.96 2.62
CA ASP A 160 26.51 -8.03 1.75
C ASP A 160 26.11 -6.57 2.05
N PRO A 161 26.54 -6.02 3.21
CA PRO A 161 26.15 -4.69 3.65
C PRO A 161 26.71 -3.55 2.77
N ASP A 162 27.57 -3.90 1.81
CA ASP A 162 28.16 -2.97 0.86
C ASP A 162 27.30 -2.82 -0.41
N ASP A 163 26.25 -3.64 -0.57
CA ASP A 163 25.25 -3.40 -1.61
C ASP A 163 24.30 -2.26 -1.23
N ASN A 164 23.73 -1.58 -2.23
CA ASN A 164 22.77 -0.50 -1.97
C ASN A 164 21.38 -1.04 -1.59
N LEU A 165 21.20 -2.36 -1.40
CA LEU A 165 19.91 -3.02 -1.16
C LEU A 165 19.69 -3.28 0.33
N ILE A 166 18.74 -2.55 0.91
CA ILE A 166 18.40 -2.69 2.32
C ILE A 166 17.20 -3.60 2.45
N SER A 167 17.38 -4.70 3.18
CA SER A 167 16.29 -5.60 3.61
C SER A 167 15.77 -5.16 4.98
N GLU A 168 14.56 -4.60 5.04
CA GLU A 168 13.95 -4.09 6.29
C GLU A 168 13.45 -5.18 7.25
N GLY A 169 13.50 -6.45 6.84
CA GLY A 169 12.87 -7.57 7.52
C GLY A 169 11.41 -7.78 7.11
N ILE A 170 10.72 -8.70 7.78
CA ILE A 170 9.30 -9.00 7.51
C ILE A 170 8.48 -8.75 8.76
N GLN A 171 7.56 -7.78 8.68
CA GLN A 171 6.63 -7.47 9.75
C GLN A 171 5.38 -8.35 9.63
N ILE A 172 4.94 -8.94 10.73
CA ILE A 172 3.70 -9.72 10.83
C ILE A 172 2.88 -9.15 11.98
N SER A 173 1.71 -8.61 11.69
CA SER A 173 0.83 -8.02 12.69
C SER A 173 -0.62 -8.50 12.52
N THR A 174 -1.42 -8.33 13.57
CA THR A 174 -2.87 -8.58 13.51
C THR A 174 -3.65 -7.29 13.63
N ASP A 175 -4.51 -6.99 12.65
CA ASP A 175 -5.47 -5.89 12.68
C ASP A 175 -6.87 -6.42 12.37
N ASN A 176 -7.87 -6.05 13.18
CA ASN A 176 -9.28 -6.39 12.94
C ASN A 176 -9.55 -7.88 12.62
N LYS A 177 -8.88 -8.80 13.33
CA LYS A 177 -8.93 -10.26 13.10
C LYS A 177 -8.40 -10.71 11.72
N LYS A 178 -7.56 -9.90 11.10
CA LYS A 178 -6.78 -10.27 9.91
C LYS A 178 -5.31 -10.17 10.23
N THR A 179 -4.53 -11.02 9.60
CA THR A 179 -3.08 -10.91 9.63
C THR A 179 -2.63 -10.05 8.48
N ILE A 180 -1.76 -9.10 8.81
CA ILE A 180 -1.07 -8.23 7.88
C ILE A 180 0.39 -8.65 7.90
N ILE A 181 0.93 -8.94 6.73
CA ILE A 181 2.34 -9.29 6.55
C ILE A 181 2.93 -8.27 5.59
N GLU A 182 4.05 -7.65 5.95
CA GLU A 182 4.73 -6.67 5.12
C GLU A 182 6.13 -7.19 4.79
N ILE A 183 6.40 -7.30 3.49
CA ILE A 183 7.70 -7.67 2.94
C ILE A 183 8.18 -6.45 2.16
N SER A 184 9.32 -5.88 2.54
CA SER A 184 9.90 -4.73 1.86
C SER A 184 11.42 -4.79 1.81
N GLU A 185 11.94 -4.25 0.73
CA GLU A 185 13.36 -3.94 0.51
C GLU A 185 13.43 -2.62 -0.26
N TYR A 186 14.53 -1.91 -0.16
CA TYR A 186 14.72 -0.68 -0.92
C TYR A 186 16.17 -0.46 -1.33
N TYR A 187 16.36 0.25 -2.44
CA TYR A 187 17.66 0.75 -2.85
C TYR A 187 17.85 2.21 -2.43
N ASN A 188 19.05 2.52 -1.94
CA ASN A 188 19.56 3.88 -1.79
C ASN A 188 20.25 4.39 -3.06
#